data_AF-A0A0H3ABL1-F1
#
_entry.id   AF-A0A0H3ABL1-F1
#
_cell.length_a   1.000
_cell.length_b   1.000
_cell.length_c   1.000
_cell.angle_alpha   90.00
_cell.angle_beta   90.00
_cell.angle_gamma   90.00
#
_symmetry.space_group_name_H-M   'P 1'
#
loop_
_entity.id
_entity.type
_entity.pdbx_description
1 polymer ?
#
loop_
_entity_poly.entity_id
_entity_poly.type
_entity_poly.pdbx_seq_one_letter_code
_entity_poly.pdbx_strand_id
1 'polypeptide(L)'
;MHPSRTGMRIVNLCHTGVHVRRALPAITLLLVLPFVSPHGGTTAEASPPQAGQPTYVGTDACADCHPSQYDNFKRYAKKARSADHIKTMSDKLSPQELAECFACHTTGYGRPGGFVSFETTPHLADAGCEVCHGPGGAHSGTGDPTLISKPTMDACSECHNSERVNSFNYKPLLQGGAH
;
A
#
# COMPACT_ATOMS: atom_id res chain seq x y z
N MET A 1 -14.57 38.98 42.11
CA MET A 1 -15.29 38.01 42.96
C MET A 1 -14.74 36.61 42.67
N HIS A 2 -13.84 36.14 43.53
CA HIS A 2 -13.54 34.71 43.76
C HIS A 2 -14.28 34.34 45.07
N PRO A 3 -14.68 33.07 45.27
CA PRO A 3 -13.77 32.03 45.81
C PRO A 3 -13.85 30.73 44.99
N SER A 4 -12.76 30.00 44.72
CA SER A 4 -11.81 29.28 45.59
C SER A 4 -12.27 27.89 46.08
N ARG A 5 -11.49 26.88 45.64
CA ARG A 5 -11.03 25.66 46.35
C ARG A 5 -12.12 24.61 46.60
N THR A 6 -11.86 23.30 46.62
CA THR A 6 -10.73 22.49 47.11
C THR A 6 -11.00 21.05 46.59
N GLY A 7 -10.03 20.22 46.23
CA GLY A 7 -9.32 19.42 47.23
C GLY A 7 -9.44 17.92 46.96
N MET A 8 -8.37 17.37 46.39
CA MET A 8 -7.99 15.96 46.28
C MET A 8 -8.11 15.20 47.61
N ARG A 9 -8.65 13.96 47.59
CA ARG A 9 -8.28 12.91 48.55
C ARG A 9 -8.25 11.51 47.93
N ILE A 10 -7.01 11.08 47.74
CA ILE A 10 -6.55 9.71 47.67
C ILE A 10 -6.96 9.02 48.98
N VAL A 11 -7.63 7.87 48.89
CA VAL A 11 -7.71 6.91 50.00
C VAL A 11 -7.32 5.54 49.50
N ASN A 12 -6.10 5.19 49.90
CA ASN A 12 -5.46 3.90 49.81
C ASN A 12 -6.21 2.93 50.75
N LEU A 13 -6.78 1.84 50.24
CA LEU A 13 -7.25 0.75 51.10
C LEU A 13 -6.20 -0.37 51.10
N CYS A 14 -5.35 -0.35 52.11
CA CYS A 14 -4.59 -1.50 52.58
C CYS A 14 -5.42 -2.24 53.66
N HIS A 15 -5.75 -3.51 53.41
CA HIS A 15 -6.10 -4.49 54.44
C HIS A 15 -5.56 -5.84 53.97
N THR A 16 -4.40 -6.27 54.48
CA THR A 16 -4.23 -7.26 55.56
C THR A 16 -4.82 -8.64 55.24
N GLY A 17 -3.98 -9.66 55.20
CA GLY A 17 -4.45 -11.05 55.15
C GLY A 17 -3.35 -12.06 54.84
N VAL A 18 -2.41 -12.24 55.77
CA VAL A 18 -1.50 -13.38 55.81
C VAL A 18 -2.32 -14.66 56.00
N HIS A 19 -2.25 -15.61 55.07
CA HIS A 19 -2.38 -17.03 55.40
C HIS A 19 -1.53 -17.88 54.44
N VAL A 20 -0.36 -18.25 54.95
CA VAL A 20 0.48 -19.33 54.46
C VAL A 20 -0.28 -20.65 54.61
N ARG A 21 -0.54 -21.34 53.52
CA ARG A 21 -0.82 -22.78 53.52
C ARG A 21 -0.01 -23.45 52.41
N ARG A 22 1.09 -24.08 52.84
CA ARG A 22 1.90 -24.99 52.04
C ARG A 22 1.04 -26.19 51.64
N ALA A 23 0.91 -26.44 50.34
CA ALA A 23 0.42 -27.70 49.81
C ALA A 23 1.47 -28.23 48.82
N LEU A 24 1.83 -29.50 48.99
CA LEU A 24 2.91 -30.20 48.29
C LEU A 24 2.63 -30.33 46.78
N PRO A 25 3.67 -30.42 45.93
CA PRO A 25 3.51 -30.57 44.49
C PRO A 25 3.05 -31.99 44.15
N ALA A 26 1.85 -32.11 43.58
CA ALA A 26 1.47 -33.30 42.84
C ALA A 26 2.32 -33.35 41.56
N ILE A 27 3.30 -34.23 41.54
CA ILE A 27 4.12 -34.56 40.37
C ILE A 27 3.21 -35.33 39.40
N THR A 28 2.53 -34.59 38.54
CA THR A 28 1.83 -35.15 37.39
C THR A 28 2.89 -35.43 36.33
N LEU A 29 3.22 -36.72 36.16
CA LEU A 29 4.05 -37.22 35.06
C LEU A 29 3.31 -37.00 33.74
N LEU A 30 3.40 -35.78 33.21
CA LEU A 30 2.96 -35.43 31.86
C LEU A 30 3.97 -36.03 30.89
N LEU A 31 3.53 -37.07 30.19
CA LEU A 31 4.15 -37.61 28.98
C LEU A 31 4.47 -36.44 28.04
N VAL A 32 5.75 -36.05 27.99
CA VAL A 32 6.29 -35.12 27.01
C VAL A 32 6.36 -35.87 25.69
N LEU A 33 5.25 -35.88 24.96
CA LEU A 33 5.25 -36.20 23.55
C LEU A 33 6.11 -35.11 22.86
N PRO A 34 7.13 -35.47 22.06
CA PRO A 34 7.87 -34.48 21.32
C PRO A 34 6.92 -33.82 20.32
N PHE A 35 6.55 -32.57 20.61
CA PHE A 35 5.90 -31.68 19.66
C PHE A 35 6.91 -31.40 18.54
N VAL A 36 6.90 -32.26 17.53
CA VAL A 36 7.58 -31.99 16.26
C VAL A 36 6.77 -30.90 15.58
N SER A 37 7.15 -29.64 15.83
CA SER A 37 6.58 -28.51 15.12
C SER A 37 7.08 -28.53 13.68
N PRO A 38 6.22 -28.64 12.65
CA PRO A 38 6.63 -28.41 11.29
C PRO A 38 6.79 -26.90 11.09
N HIS A 39 7.95 -26.36 11.44
CA HIS A 39 8.35 -25.03 10.96
C HIS A 39 8.84 -25.19 9.52
N GLY A 40 7.91 -25.52 8.63
CA GLY A 40 8.06 -25.34 7.19
C GLY A 40 7.86 -23.86 6.90
N GLY A 41 8.92 -23.07 7.05
CA GLY A 41 8.98 -21.73 6.50
C GLY A 41 8.88 -21.85 4.99
N THR A 42 7.68 -21.63 4.44
CA THR A 42 7.53 -21.39 3.02
C THR A 42 8.11 -19.99 2.78
N THR A 43 9.33 -19.95 2.23
CA THR A 43 9.73 -18.80 1.45
C THR A 43 8.70 -18.68 0.36
N ALA A 44 7.90 -17.61 0.39
CA ALA A 44 7.04 -17.26 -0.73
C ALA A 44 7.95 -16.94 -1.92
N GLU A 45 8.35 -17.99 -2.64
CA GLU A 45 9.00 -17.91 -3.92
C GLU A 45 7.98 -17.25 -4.85
N ALA A 46 8.23 -15.99 -5.20
CA ALA A 46 7.42 -15.28 -6.16
C ALA A 46 7.45 -16.10 -7.46
N SER A 47 6.33 -16.78 -7.74
CA SER A 47 6.20 -17.59 -8.93
C SER A 47 6.40 -16.70 -10.16
N PRO A 48 7.11 -17.17 -11.21
CA PRO A 48 7.23 -16.42 -12.45
C PRO A 48 5.83 -16.10 -12.99
N PRO A 49 5.65 -14.91 -13.60
CA PRO A 49 4.34 -14.51 -14.13
C PRO A 49 3.84 -15.60 -15.09
N GLN A 50 2.68 -16.20 -14.76
CA GLN A 50 2.10 -17.24 -15.60
C GLN A 50 1.77 -16.65 -16.99
N ALA A 51 2.06 -17.41 -18.05
CA ALA A 51 1.73 -17.04 -19.41
C ALA A 51 0.23 -16.68 -19.51
N GLY A 52 -0.07 -15.46 -19.94
CA GLY A 52 -1.44 -14.93 -20.04
C GLY A 52 -1.88 -14.00 -18.91
N GLN A 53 -1.06 -13.80 -17.87
CA GLN A 53 -1.35 -12.81 -16.83
C GLN A 53 -0.96 -11.39 -17.26
N PRO A 54 -1.76 -10.36 -16.91
CA PRO A 54 -1.41 -8.97 -17.19
C PRO A 54 -0.07 -8.62 -16.53
N THR A 55 0.83 -8.04 -17.32
CA THR A 55 2.17 -7.64 -16.86
C THR A 55 2.30 -6.13 -16.97
N TYR A 56 2.56 -5.48 -15.84
CA TYR A 56 2.91 -4.07 -15.78
C TYR A 56 4.43 -3.95 -15.95
N VAL A 57 4.87 -3.02 -16.80
CA VAL A 57 6.30 -2.83 -17.12
C VAL A 57 6.88 -1.53 -16.58
N GLY A 58 6.02 -0.63 -16.08
CA GLY A 58 6.40 0.69 -15.59
C GLY A 58 6.60 1.71 -16.72
N THR A 59 6.57 2.99 -16.33
CA THR A 59 6.65 4.12 -17.27
C THR A 59 7.95 4.17 -18.06
N ASP A 60 9.06 3.71 -17.49
CA ASP A 60 10.37 3.77 -18.17
C ASP A 60 10.45 2.86 -19.39
N ALA A 61 9.71 1.73 -19.40
CA ALA A 61 9.62 0.84 -20.56
C ALA A 61 8.92 1.50 -21.77
N CYS A 62 8.22 2.62 -21.57
CA CYS A 62 7.54 3.35 -22.63
C CYS A 62 8.46 4.36 -23.36
N ALA A 63 9.61 4.72 -22.78
CA ALA A 63 10.42 5.85 -23.22
C ALA A 63 11.01 5.66 -24.63
N ASP A 64 11.43 4.45 -24.99
CA ASP A 64 12.12 4.17 -26.25
C ASP A 64 11.20 4.37 -27.48
N CYS A 65 9.94 3.94 -27.37
CA CYS A 65 8.96 4.04 -28.45
C CYS A 65 8.13 5.34 -28.38
N HIS A 66 7.94 5.91 -27.17
CA HIS A 66 7.11 7.09 -26.93
C HIS A 66 7.87 8.22 -26.23
N PRO A 67 9.00 8.71 -26.77
CA PRO A 67 9.87 9.66 -26.07
C PRO A 67 9.17 10.99 -25.76
N SER A 68 8.37 11.51 -26.70
CA SER A 68 7.66 12.77 -26.48
C SER A 68 6.59 12.67 -25.40
N GLN A 69 5.85 11.55 -25.34
CA GLN A 69 4.81 11.34 -24.33
C GLN A 69 5.44 11.09 -22.97
N TYR A 70 6.51 10.28 -22.93
CA TYR A 70 7.29 10.03 -21.73
C TYR A 70 7.82 11.34 -21.13
N ASP A 71 8.49 12.17 -21.94
CA ASP A 71 9.07 13.43 -21.48
C ASP A 71 7.99 14.42 -20.98
N ASN A 72 6.88 14.55 -21.71
CA ASN A 72 5.76 15.38 -21.29
C ASN A 72 5.19 14.89 -19.95
N PHE A 73 4.90 13.59 -19.86
CA PHE A 73 4.35 12.98 -18.65
C PHE A 73 5.28 13.17 -17.44
N LYS A 74 6.56 12.81 -17.56
CA LYS A 74 7.54 12.96 -16.47
C LYS A 74 7.71 14.42 -16.04
N ARG A 75 7.57 15.38 -16.96
CA ARG A 75 7.75 16.81 -16.70
C ARG A 75 6.53 17.47 -16.07
N TYR A 76 5.33 17.15 -16.55
CA TYR A 76 4.13 17.91 -16.23
C TYR A 76 3.12 17.14 -15.37
N ALA A 77 3.08 15.82 -15.45
CA ALA A 77 2.14 15.03 -14.66
C ALA A 77 2.53 15.08 -13.18
N LYS A 78 1.66 15.66 -12.35
CA LYS A 78 1.89 15.81 -10.91
C LYS A 78 2.09 14.49 -10.16
N LYS A 79 1.65 13.38 -10.76
CA LYS A 79 1.71 12.04 -10.17
C LYS A 79 2.84 11.17 -10.74
N ALA A 80 3.66 11.69 -11.66
CA ALA A 80 4.84 10.98 -12.20
C ALA A 80 5.99 10.77 -11.19
N ARG A 81 5.85 11.31 -9.97
CA ARG A 81 6.75 11.16 -8.82
C ARG A 81 5.95 10.96 -7.52
N SER A 82 4.81 10.29 -7.60
CA SER A 82 3.91 10.10 -6.47
C SER A 82 4.55 9.29 -5.33
N ALA A 83 5.51 8.41 -5.61
CA ALA A 83 6.25 7.65 -4.60
C ALA A 83 6.93 8.56 -3.57
N ASP A 84 7.53 9.67 -4.01
CA ASP A 84 8.21 10.64 -3.14
C ASP A 84 7.26 11.19 -2.06
N HIS A 85 6.03 11.49 -2.47
CA HIS A 85 4.99 12.02 -1.58
C HIS A 85 4.47 10.96 -0.62
N ILE A 86 4.30 9.72 -1.07
CA ILE A 86 3.89 8.62 -0.19
C ILE A 86 4.95 8.38 0.89
N LYS A 87 6.23 8.28 0.49
CA LYS A 87 7.36 8.07 1.42
C LYS A 87 7.48 9.18 2.46
N THR A 88 7.12 10.41 2.11
CA THR A 88 7.12 11.54 3.06
C THR A 88 6.05 11.39 4.15
N MET A 89 4.96 10.68 3.85
CA MET A 89 3.80 10.54 4.73
C MET A 89 3.75 9.18 5.44
N SER A 90 4.44 8.16 4.92
CA SER A 90 4.29 6.75 5.34
C SER A 90 4.44 6.53 6.83
N ASP A 91 5.38 7.21 7.48
CA ASP A 91 5.67 7.02 8.91
C ASP A 91 4.55 7.50 9.84
N LYS A 92 3.59 8.27 9.30
CA LYS A 92 2.45 8.84 10.03
C LYS A 92 1.16 8.09 9.80
N LEU A 93 1.17 7.04 8.96
CA LEU A 93 -0.01 6.32 8.52
C LEU A 93 0.01 4.90 9.07
N SER A 94 -1.17 4.40 9.41
CA SER A 94 -1.35 2.95 9.61
C SER A 94 -1.13 2.21 8.27
N PRO A 95 -0.83 0.89 8.31
CA PRO A 95 -0.71 0.10 7.10
C PRO A 95 -1.96 0.17 6.19
N GLN A 96 -3.15 0.27 6.79
CA GLN A 96 -4.41 0.41 6.07
C GLN A 96 -4.52 1.76 5.36
N GLU A 97 -4.22 2.86 6.04
CA GLU A 97 -4.22 4.20 5.44
C GLU A 97 -3.15 4.34 4.34
N LEU A 98 -2.00 3.71 4.53
CA LEU A 98 -0.94 3.67 3.51
C LEU A 98 -1.38 2.89 2.26
N ALA A 99 -2.07 1.76 2.44
CA ALA A 99 -2.63 0.98 1.34
C ALA A 99 -3.65 1.77 0.50
N GLU A 100 -4.44 2.63 1.13
CA GLU A 100 -5.36 3.51 0.40
C GLU A 100 -4.62 4.53 -0.50
N CYS A 101 -3.42 4.95 -0.10
CA CYS A 101 -2.59 5.82 -0.92
C CYS A 101 -2.12 5.09 -2.19
N PHE A 102 -1.72 3.82 -2.07
CA PHE A 102 -1.21 3.04 -3.20
C PHE A 102 -2.23 2.88 -4.32
N ALA A 103 -3.52 2.76 -3.98
CA ALA A 103 -4.61 2.59 -4.96
C ALA A 103 -4.62 3.65 -6.07
N CYS A 104 -4.17 4.87 -5.79
CA CYS A 104 -4.17 5.99 -6.75
C CYS A 104 -2.79 6.60 -7.03
N HIS A 105 -1.76 6.20 -6.28
CA HIS A 105 -0.43 6.80 -6.34
C HIS A 105 0.66 5.80 -6.71
N THR A 106 0.29 4.62 -7.17
CA THR A 106 1.19 3.59 -7.69
C THR A 106 0.55 2.96 -8.93
N THR A 107 1.30 2.14 -9.65
CA THR A 107 0.82 1.49 -10.87
C THR A 107 0.29 0.10 -10.56
N GLY A 108 -1.01 -0.13 -10.81
CA GLY A 108 -1.62 -1.47 -10.75
C GLY A 108 -1.78 -2.07 -9.36
N TYR A 109 -1.73 -1.28 -8.27
CA TYR A 109 -1.92 -1.81 -6.92
C TYR A 109 -3.23 -2.59 -6.77
N GLY A 110 -3.16 -3.77 -6.15
CA GLY A 110 -4.30 -4.68 -6.00
C GLY A 110 -4.73 -5.39 -7.30
N ARG A 111 -4.01 -5.21 -8.41
CA ARG A 111 -4.23 -5.91 -9.69
C ARG A 111 -3.12 -6.96 -9.89
N PRO A 112 -3.40 -8.08 -10.57
CA PRO A 112 -2.36 -9.07 -10.89
C PRO A 112 -1.21 -8.41 -11.67
N GLY A 113 0.03 -8.68 -11.23
CA GLY A 113 1.24 -8.14 -11.85
C GLY A 113 1.54 -6.67 -11.55
N GLY A 114 0.75 -5.99 -10.73
CA GLY A 114 0.94 -4.57 -10.39
C GLY A 114 1.82 -4.32 -9.16
N PHE A 115 1.82 -3.08 -8.67
CA PHE A 115 2.60 -2.67 -7.51
C PHE A 115 2.25 -3.49 -6.26
N VAL A 116 3.29 -3.97 -5.57
CA VAL A 116 3.22 -4.70 -4.30
C VAL A 116 3.87 -3.91 -3.18
N SER A 117 5.14 -3.50 -3.37
CA SER A 117 5.86 -2.68 -2.42
C SER A 117 7.01 -1.91 -3.10
N PHE A 118 7.60 -0.94 -2.40
CA PHE A 118 8.73 -0.18 -2.92
C PHE A 118 9.98 -1.03 -3.13
N GLU A 119 10.09 -2.15 -2.41
CA GLU A 119 11.22 -3.08 -2.47
C GLU A 119 11.06 -4.11 -3.59
N THR A 120 9.82 -4.61 -3.78
CA THR A 120 9.54 -5.72 -4.71
C THR A 120 9.23 -5.23 -6.11
N THR A 121 8.55 -4.08 -6.24
CA THR A 121 8.11 -3.51 -7.52
C THR A 121 8.45 -2.01 -7.60
N PRO A 122 9.72 -1.60 -7.43
CA PRO A 122 10.10 -0.19 -7.41
C PRO A 122 9.75 0.56 -8.70
N HIS A 123 9.79 -0.13 -9.85
CA HIS A 123 9.45 0.43 -11.17
C HIS A 123 7.95 0.73 -11.34
N LEU A 124 7.10 0.25 -10.43
CA LEU A 124 5.64 0.50 -10.39
C LEU A 124 5.25 1.46 -9.25
N ALA A 125 6.22 2.03 -8.54
CA ALA A 125 6.00 2.83 -7.32
C ALA A 125 5.33 4.18 -7.58
N ASP A 126 5.39 4.68 -8.81
CA ASP A 126 4.70 5.90 -9.21
C ASP A 126 3.40 5.55 -9.93
N ALA A 127 2.44 6.49 -9.90
CA ALA A 127 1.31 6.45 -10.81
C ALA A 127 1.81 6.81 -12.21
N GLY A 128 2.03 5.77 -13.03
CA GLY A 128 2.64 5.86 -14.34
C GLY A 128 1.66 5.77 -15.51
N CYS A 129 2.20 5.48 -16.70
CA CYS A 129 1.45 5.39 -17.96
C CYS A 129 0.32 4.35 -17.85
N GLU A 130 0.63 3.23 -17.22
CA GLU A 130 -0.23 2.06 -17.12
C GLU A 130 -1.37 2.22 -16.09
N VAL A 131 -1.41 3.31 -15.33
CA VAL A 131 -2.59 3.67 -14.53
C VAL A 131 -3.78 3.97 -15.43
N CYS A 132 -3.52 4.63 -16.57
CA CYS A 132 -4.56 4.97 -17.55
C CYS A 132 -4.61 3.96 -18.69
N HIS A 133 -3.45 3.47 -19.13
CA HIS A 133 -3.32 2.59 -20.28
C HIS A 133 -3.47 1.09 -19.97
N GLY A 134 -3.52 0.72 -18.69
CA GLY A 134 -3.51 -0.68 -18.26
C GLY A 134 -2.15 -1.36 -18.45
N PRO A 135 -2.07 -2.68 -18.20
CA PRO A 135 -0.82 -3.44 -18.27
C PRO A 135 -0.23 -3.44 -19.68
N GLY A 136 0.98 -2.89 -19.84
CA GLY A 136 1.63 -2.63 -21.12
C GLY A 136 2.56 -3.74 -21.60
N GLY A 137 2.77 -4.82 -20.85
CA GLY A 137 3.80 -5.83 -21.17
C GLY A 137 3.69 -6.46 -22.56
N ALA A 138 2.47 -6.82 -22.98
CA ALA A 138 2.26 -7.40 -24.32
C ALA A 138 2.50 -6.36 -25.43
N HIS A 139 2.05 -5.13 -25.21
CA HIS A 139 2.29 -4.01 -26.13
C HIS A 139 3.77 -3.65 -26.24
N SER A 140 4.47 -3.51 -25.11
CA SER A 140 5.91 -3.21 -25.08
C SER A 140 6.74 -4.29 -25.78
N GLY A 141 6.38 -5.56 -25.63
CA GLY A 141 7.10 -6.67 -26.27
C GLY A 141 6.89 -6.80 -27.79
N THR A 142 5.81 -6.24 -28.34
CA THR A 142 5.43 -6.44 -29.76
C THR A 142 5.33 -5.15 -30.57
N GLY A 143 5.15 -4.01 -29.91
CA GLY A 143 4.80 -2.74 -30.51
C GLY A 143 3.33 -2.64 -30.99
N ASP A 144 2.50 -3.66 -30.79
CA ASP A 144 1.12 -3.68 -31.30
C ASP A 144 0.21 -2.77 -30.46
N PRO A 145 -0.34 -1.67 -31.02
CA PRO A 145 -1.18 -0.72 -30.28
C PRO A 145 -2.56 -1.28 -29.90
N THR A 146 -2.96 -2.44 -30.42
CA THR A 146 -4.21 -3.11 -30.03
C THR A 146 -4.07 -3.88 -28.71
N LEU A 147 -2.84 -4.10 -28.24
CA LEU A 147 -2.53 -4.81 -27.01
C LEU A 147 -2.41 -3.89 -25.78
N ILE A 148 -2.83 -2.62 -25.91
CA ILE A 148 -2.85 -1.66 -24.81
C ILE A 148 -4.14 -0.84 -24.84
N SER A 149 -4.63 -0.46 -23.65
CA SER A 149 -5.86 0.32 -23.56
C SER A 149 -5.62 1.76 -24.02
N LYS A 150 -6.63 2.31 -24.69
CA LYS A 150 -6.75 3.76 -24.89
C LYS A 150 -7.57 4.31 -23.73
N PRO A 151 -7.01 5.20 -22.89
CA PRO A 151 -7.71 5.71 -21.74
C PRO A 151 -8.95 6.52 -22.16
N THR A 152 -10.03 6.33 -21.41
CA THR A 152 -11.22 7.17 -21.46
C THR A 152 -11.28 8.02 -20.19
N MET A 153 -12.22 8.97 -20.12
CA MET A 153 -12.43 9.78 -18.92
C MET A 153 -12.80 8.96 -17.68
N ASP A 154 -13.28 7.72 -17.86
CA ASP A 154 -13.64 6.84 -16.75
C ASP A 154 -12.41 6.43 -15.95
N ALA A 155 -11.26 6.22 -16.62
CA ALA A 155 -9.99 5.90 -15.94
C ALA A 155 -9.56 7.02 -14.98
N CYS A 156 -9.86 8.29 -15.31
CA CYS A 156 -9.58 9.41 -14.42
C CYS A 156 -10.45 9.37 -13.16
N SER A 157 -11.70 8.91 -13.30
CA SER A 157 -12.72 8.92 -12.24
C SER A 157 -12.51 7.83 -11.19
N GLU A 158 -11.68 6.82 -11.47
CA GLU A 158 -11.25 5.83 -10.47
C GLU A 158 -10.62 6.50 -9.25
N CYS A 159 -9.86 7.58 -9.47
CA CYS A 159 -9.19 8.35 -8.42
C CYS A 159 -9.74 9.76 -8.21
N HIS A 160 -10.26 10.38 -9.27
CA HIS A 160 -10.82 11.74 -9.23
C HIS A 160 -12.34 11.74 -9.10
N ASN A 161 -12.86 11.07 -8.07
CA ASN A 161 -14.28 11.06 -7.72
C ASN A 161 -14.59 11.95 -6.50
N SER A 162 -15.88 12.25 -6.31
CA SER A 162 -16.34 13.14 -5.24
C SER A 162 -15.97 12.65 -3.85
N GLU A 163 -16.04 11.34 -3.60
CA GLU A 163 -15.67 10.75 -2.30
C GLU A 163 -14.21 11.05 -1.96
N ARG A 164 -13.28 10.75 -2.89
CA ARG A 164 -11.84 10.95 -2.66
C ARG A 164 -11.42 12.41 -2.69
N VAL A 165 -12.01 13.22 -3.58
CA VAL A 165 -11.65 14.64 -3.73
C VAL A 165 -12.15 15.48 -2.55
N ASN A 166 -13.35 15.18 -2.03
CA ASN A 166 -13.92 15.91 -0.90
C ASN A 166 -13.17 15.66 0.41
N SER A 167 -12.59 14.46 0.60
CA SER A 167 -11.81 14.11 1.80
C SER A 167 -10.57 14.97 1.99
N PHE A 168 -10.10 15.66 0.95
CA PHE A 168 -8.87 16.45 1.01
C PHE A 168 -9.03 17.93 0.59
N ASN A 169 -10.26 18.42 0.42
CA ASN A 169 -10.54 19.79 -0.03
C ASN A 169 -9.79 20.20 -1.33
N TYR A 170 -9.45 19.24 -2.20
CA TYR A 170 -8.78 19.54 -3.46
C TYR A 170 -9.81 19.95 -4.51
N LYS A 171 -9.47 20.93 -5.36
CA LYS A 171 -10.22 21.17 -6.60
C LYS A 171 -9.92 19.99 -7.54
N PRO A 172 -10.92 19.27 -8.09
CA PRO A 172 -10.65 18.18 -9.02
C PRO A 172 -9.86 18.71 -10.21
N LEU A 173 -8.59 18.33 -10.32
CA LEU A 173 -7.80 18.56 -11.52
C LEU A 173 -8.02 17.38 -12.44
N LEU A 174 -9.09 17.42 -13.22
CA LEU A 174 -9.33 16.45 -14.31
C LEU A 174 -8.26 16.56 -15.42
N GLN A 175 -7.40 17.58 -15.37
CA GLN A 175 -6.32 17.84 -16.32
C GLN A 175 -4.98 17.97 -15.59
N GLY A 176 -4.53 16.88 -14.96
CA GLY A 176 -3.26 16.81 -14.24
C GLY A 176 -2.00 16.81 -15.10
N GLY A 177 -2.10 17.07 -16.42
CA GLY A 177 -0.97 17.13 -17.36
C GLY A 177 -0.46 15.76 -17.83
N ALA A 178 -1.36 14.78 -18.04
CA ALA A 178 -0.97 13.44 -18.48
C ALA A 178 -0.63 13.35 -19.99
N HIS A 179 -0.91 14.41 -20.76
CA HIS A 179 -0.58 14.57 -22.18
C HIS A 179 -0.78 16.03 -22.61
#